data_AF-A0A953ZXH4-F1
#
_entry.id   AF-A0A953ZXH4-F1
#
_cell.length_a   1.000
_cell.length_b   1.000
_cell.length_c   1.000
_cell.angle_alpha   90.00
_cell.angle_beta   90.00
_cell.angle_gamma   90.00
#
_symmetry.space_group_name_H-M   'P 1'
#
loop_
_entity.id
_entity.type
_entity.pdbx_description
1 polymer ?
#
loop_
_entity_poly.entity_id
_entity_poly.type
_entity_poly.pdbx_seq_one_letter_code
_entity_poly.pdbx_strand_id
1 'polypeptide(L)'
;MSTDLVEQLLAQRPKSLVFTVDGAAREPVFPPLIRAELHDGVWRCTIDTGRAAPDELDRALSRALPQLDVAGAKVDVVARPEPIPLRTQQLLAERLAALHAARVRVLDDVGVVYLLPRLFRFASLESGEVEVSVAAADRDTEQLARDAALELRGAPFGPGTTVRLVGSDDPALVRALAAHGVRRVTLAGDPPVQLHPRLFREVQCEGEERTVSAAPEADDRTVLTQVDYELPGVMERLGDVSGVAIDLVWSAADPTDRARARVVDRLIAAGPAKVRLVDGRGRRKQIFPEVIRRHVEVLGRRTTSALPMLLLGVDTEEADEVMAKLDAMADQLRGQRILLVFRDDALREVALPADHPLQCAVLERLGEIATAVLVFRPEVVIPACFEVVATRQDDLPLGQRLRDPRR
;
A
#
# COMPACT_ATOMS: atom_id res chain seq x y z
N MET A 1 -28.83 -12.32 -53.72
CA MET A 1 -29.31 -11.22 -54.58
C MET A 1 -28.24 -10.98 -55.65
N SER A 2 -28.61 -10.87 -56.93
CA SER A 2 -27.63 -10.63 -58.00
C SER A 2 -26.99 -9.24 -57.82
N THR A 3 -25.66 -9.17 -57.89
CA THR A 3 -24.89 -7.92 -57.88
C THR A 3 -25.41 -6.94 -58.93
N ASP A 4 -25.85 -7.45 -60.08
CA ASP A 4 -26.37 -6.68 -61.22
C ASP A 4 -27.60 -5.84 -60.87
N LEU A 5 -28.50 -6.35 -60.01
CA LEU A 5 -29.72 -5.62 -59.63
C LEU A 5 -29.39 -4.43 -58.73
N VAL A 6 -28.41 -4.58 -57.84
CA VAL A 6 -27.97 -3.49 -56.96
C VAL A 6 -27.32 -2.39 -57.78
N GLU A 7 -26.45 -2.74 -58.73
CA GLU A 7 -25.80 -1.78 -59.62
C GLU A 7 -26.81 -1.00 -60.47
N GLN A 8 -27.82 -1.69 -61.02
CA GLN A 8 -28.91 -1.05 -61.77
C GLN A 8 -29.72 -0.07 -60.92
N LEU A 9 -30.02 -0.43 -59.67
CA LEU A 9 -30.76 0.45 -58.74
C LEU A 9 -29.90 1.65 -58.30
N LEU A 10 -28.60 1.46 -58.08
CA LEU A 10 -27.68 2.55 -57.75
C LEU A 10 -27.46 3.52 -58.92
N ALA A 11 -27.49 3.04 -60.16
CA ALA A 11 -27.37 3.88 -61.36
C ALA A 11 -28.51 4.92 -61.47
N GLN A 12 -29.66 4.67 -60.84
CA GLN A 12 -30.78 5.62 -60.75
C GLN A 12 -30.54 6.75 -59.74
N ARG A 13 -29.37 6.81 -59.08
CA ARG A 13 -29.00 7.80 -58.06
C ARG A 13 -30.08 7.97 -56.98
N PRO A 14 -30.53 6.88 -56.33
CA PRO A 14 -31.57 6.97 -55.31
C PRO A 14 -31.10 7.82 -54.13
N LYS A 15 -32.02 8.53 -53.46
CA LYS A 15 -31.69 9.25 -52.22
C LYS A 15 -31.32 8.27 -51.09
N SER A 16 -31.96 7.10 -51.07
CA SER A 16 -31.65 6.00 -50.19
C SER A 16 -32.01 4.66 -50.83
N LEU A 17 -31.23 3.62 -50.50
CA LEU A 17 -31.52 2.24 -50.89
C LEU A 17 -31.32 1.36 -49.66
N VAL A 18 -32.35 0.60 -49.29
CA VAL A 18 -32.35 -0.29 -48.12
C VAL A 18 -32.96 -1.62 -48.54
N PHE A 19 -32.31 -2.73 -48.17
CA PHE A 19 -32.85 -4.07 -48.37
C PHE A 19 -33.41 -4.62 -47.07
N THR A 20 -34.31 -5.60 -47.18
CA THR A 20 -34.73 -6.44 -46.07
C THR A 20 -34.20 -7.85 -46.30
N VAL A 21 -33.42 -8.36 -45.35
CA VAL A 21 -32.96 -9.74 -45.31
C VAL A 21 -33.96 -10.53 -44.47
N ASP A 22 -34.49 -11.62 -45.02
CA ASP A 22 -35.47 -12.52 -44.38
C ASP A 22 -36.73 -11.83 -43.84
N GLY A 23 -37.15 -10.73 -44.49
CA GLY A 23 -38.41 -10.04 -44.22
C GLY A 23 -38.44 -9.14 -42.98
N ALA A 24 -37.41 -9.15 -42.13
CA ALA A 24 -37.37 -8.36 -40.89
C ALA A 24 -36.11 -7.50 -40.73
N ALA A 25 -34.95 -7.99 -41.15
CA ALA A 25 -33.69 -7.30 -40.93
C ALA A 25 -33.43 -6.25 -42.03
N ARG A 26 -33.45 -4.97 -41.68
CA ARG A 26 -33.11 -3.90 -42.63
C ARG A 26 -31.60 -3.83 -42.86
N GLU A 27 -31.22 -3.40 -44.04
CA GLU A 27 -29.83 -3.21 -44.41
C GLU A 27 -29.66 -2.02 -45.36
N PRO A 28 -29.03 -0.92 -44.91
CA PRO A 28 -28.79 0.24 -45.74
C PRO A 28 -27.68 -0.04 -46.75
N VAL A 29 -27.96 0.21 -48.03
CA VAL A 29 -27.00 0.06 -49.13
C VAL A 29 -26.57 1.40 -49.70
N PHE A 30 -27.47 2.39 -49.72
CA PHE A 30 -27.12 3.75 -50.13
C PHE A 30 -27.76 4.83 -49.24
N PRO A 31 -27.02 5.90 -48.88
CA PRO A 31 -25.56 5.99 -48.94
C PRO A 31 -24.90 4.92 -48.05
N PRO A 32 -23.69 4.44 -48.42
CA PRO A 32 -23.03 3.33 -47.72
C PRO A 32 -22.74 3.74 -46.27
N LEU A 33 -22.97 2.80 -45.35
CA LEU A 33 -22.69 2.98 -43.91
C LEU A 33 -21.19 3.03 -43.64
N ILE A 34 -20.39 2.36 -44.47
CA ILE A 34 -18.94 2.28 -44.32
C ILE A 34 -18.31 2.76 -45.62
N ARG A 35 -17.40 3.72 -45.50
CA ARG A 35 -16.57 4.19 -46.60
C ARG A 35 -15.11 3.98 -46.22
N ALA A 36 -14.35 3.33 -47.08
CA ALA A 36 -12.93 3.10 -46.86
C ALA A 36 -12.15 3.76 -48.00
N GLU A 37 -11.17 4.58 -47.65
CA GLU A 37 -10.32 5.29 -48.60
C GLU A 37 -8.87 5.22 -48.14
N LEU A 38 -7.93 5.03 -49.06
CA LEU A 38 -6.51 5.03 -48.76
C LEU A 38 -5.97 6.47 -48.88
N HIS A 39 -5.45 7.02 -47.78
CA HIS A 39 -4.86 8.36 -47.71
C HIS A 39 -3.45 8.25 -47.12
N ASP A 40 -2.42 8.67 -47.88
CA ASP A 40 -1.01 8.66 -47.45
C ASP A 40 -0.54 7.32 -46.85
N GLY A 41 -0.99 6.20 -47.43
CA GLY A 41 -0.63 4.86 -46.96
C GLY A 41 -1.37 4.41 -45.69
N VAL A 42 -2.40 5.15 -45.25
CA VAL A 42 -3.29 4.80 -44.14
C VAL A 42 -4.70 4.63 -44.67
N TRP A 43 -5.31 3.48 -44.38
CA TRP A 43 -6.72 3.25 -44.69
C TRP A 43 -7.58 4.03 -43.71
N ARG A 44 -8.41 4.96 -44.22
CA ARG A 44 -9.40 5.67 -43.43
C ARG A 44 -10.78 5.04 -43.66
N CYS A 45 -11.30 4.39 -42.62
CA CYS A 45 -12.62 3.77 -42.62
C CYS A 45 -13.61 4.67 -41.86
N THR A 46 -14.51 5.35 -42.58
CA THR A 46 -15.57 6.16 -41.97
C THR A 46 -16.83 5.31 -41.80
N ILE A 47 -17.38 5.28 -40.58
CA ILE A 47 -18.59 4.54 -40.21
C ILE A 47 -19.68 5.52 -39.80
N ASP A 48 -20.84 5.43 -40.44
CA ASP A 48 -22.02 6.24 -40.16
C ASP A 48 -22.90 5.53 -39.11
N THR A 49 -22.60 5.77 -37.83
CA THR A 49 -23.26 5.14 -36.68
C THR A 49 -24.67 5.67 -36.44
N GLY A 50 -25.02 6.85 -36.97
CA GLY A 50 -26.32 7.49 -36.75
C GLY A 50 -27.44 6.96 -37.64
N ARG A 51 -27.12 6.10 -38.61
CA ARG A 51 -28.06 5.63 -39.64
C ARG A 51 -28.42 4.15 -39.57
N ALA A 52 -27.85 3.43 -38.61
CA ALA A 52 -28.01 1.98 -38.53
C ALA A 52 -27.95 1.48 -37.08
N ALA A 53 -28.75 0.46 -36.77
CA ALA A 53 -28.64 -0.24 -35.49
C ALA A 53 -27.34 -1.07 -35.42
N PRO A 54 -26.85 -1.47 -34.23
CA PRO A 54 -25.60 -2.22 -34.09
C PRO A 54 -25.52 -3.49 -34.95
N ASP A 55 -26.58 -4.29 -35.03
CA ASP A 55 -26.57 -5.51 -35.85
C ASP A 55 -26.54 -5.20 -37.36
N GLU A 56 -27.04 -4.04 -37.79
CA GLU A 56 -26.96 -3.58 -39.18
C GLU A 56 -25.55 -3.12 -39.53
N LEU A 57 -24.88 -2.42 -38.59
CA LEU A 57 -23.47 -2.02 -38.71
C LEU A 57 -22.56 -3.25 -38.79
N ASP A 58 -22.79 -4.26 -37.95
CA ASP A 58 -21.99 -5.50 -37.94
C ASP A 58 -22.08 -6.25 -39.28
N ARG A 59 -23.28 -6.30 -39.88
CA ARG A 59 -23.49 -6.88 -41.24
C ARG A 59 -22.79 -6.06 -42.31
N ALA A 60 -22.92 -4.74 -42.26
CA ALA A 60 -22.27 -3.85 -43.20
C ALA A 60 -20.73 -3.98 -43.14
N LEU A 61 -20.16 -4.08 -41.93
CA LEU A 61 -18.73 -4.32 -41.71
C LEU A 61 -18.28 -5.66 -42.28
N SER A 62 -19.06 -6.71 -42.04
CA SER A 62 -18.77 -8.05 -42.54
C SER A 62 -18.72 -8.12 -44.07
N ARG A 63 -19.43 -7.22 -44.77
CA ARG A 63 -19.37 -7.10 -46.23
C ARG A 63 -18.24 -6.20 -46.71
N ALA A 64 -18.05 -5.05 -46.07
CA ALA A 64 -17.14 -4.02 -46.53
C ALA A 64 -15.67 -4.39 -46.28
N LEU A 65 -15.35 -4.91 -45.09
CA LEU A 65 -13.96 -5.13 -44.67
C LEU A 65 -13.20 -6.16 -45.53
N PRO A 66 -13.76 -7.32 -45.92
CA PRO A 66 -13.03 -8.31 -46.72
C PRO A 66 -12.61 -7.81 -48.11
N GLN A 67 -13.17 -6.69 -48.58
CA GLN A 67 -12.83 -6.08 -49.87
C GLN A 67 -11.60 -5.16 -49.78
N LEU A 68 -11.09 -4.92 -48.57
CA LEU A 68 -9.96 -4.02 -48.34
C LEU A 68 -8.64 -4.79 -48.31
N ASP A 69 -7.63 -4.30 -49.03
CA ASP A 69 -6.26 -4.79 -48.95
C ASP A 69 -5.50 -4.06 -47.84
N VAL A 70 -5.69 -4.53 -46.60
CA VAL A 70 -5.16 -3.92 -45.38
C VAL A 70 -3.97 -4.69 -44.79
N ALA A 71 -3.44 -5.69 -45.49
CA ALA A 71 -2.35 -6.52 -44.98
C ALA A 71 -1.11 -5.66 -44.68
N GLY A 72 -0.64 -5.70 -43.43
CA GLY A 72 0.47 -4.87 -42.95
C GLY A 72 0.17 -3.36 -42.82
N ALA A 73 -1.06 -2.93 -43.16
CA ALA A 73 -1.41 -1.52 -43.21
C ALA A 73 -1.86 -0.96 -41.85
N LYS A 74 -1.89 0.38 -41.78
CA LYS A 74 -2.52 1.14 -40.69
C LYS A 74 -3.96 1.46 -41.11
N VAL A 75 -4.91 1.25 -40.21
CA VAL A 75 -6.33 1.53 -40.43
C VAL A 75 -6.83 2.50 -39.35
N ASP A 76 -7.27 3.68 -39.77
CA ASP A 76 -7.90 4.68 -38.92
C ASP A 76 -9.41 4.64 -39.15
N VAL A 77 -10.16 4.33 -38.10
CA VAL A 77 -11.62 4.22 -38.13
C VAL A 77 -12.20 5.48 -37.53
N VAL A 78 -13.06 6.16 -38.27
CA VAL A 78 -13.76 7.38 -37.82
C VAL A 78 -15.23 7.08 -37.74
N ALA A 79 -15.86 7.29 -36.59
CA ALA A 79 -17.30 7.07 -36.44
C ALA A 79 -18.05 8.39 -36.24
N ARG A 80 -19.20 8.53 -36.91
CA ARG A 80 -20.04 9.73 -36.82
C ARG A 80 -21.53 9.38 -36.93
N PRO A 81 -22.43 10.12 -36.24
CA PRO A 81 -22.13 11.16 -35.26
C PRO A 81 -21.78 10.60 -33.87
N GLU A 82 -22.06 9.31 -33.63
CA GLU A 82 -21.88 8.68 -32.32
C GLU A 82 -20.63 7.77 -32.30
N PRO A 83 -20.02 7.54 -31.12
CA PRO A 83 -18.96 6.55 -30.96
C PRO A 83 -19.40 5.15 -31.39
N ILE A 84 -18.45 4.33 -31.87
CA ILE A 84 -18.72 2.95 -32.26
C ILE A 84 -19.13 2.15 -31.02
N PRO A 85 -20.26 1.41 -31.03
CA PRO A 85 -20.61 0.50 -29.95
C PRO A 85 -19.48 -0.51 -29.68
N LEU A 86 -19.24 -0.84 -28.41
CA LEU A 86 -18.15 -1.75 -28.01
C LEU A 86 -18.12 -3.07 -28.80
N ARG A 87 -19.27 -3.72 -28.94
CA ARG A 87 -19.40 -4.99 -29.67
C ARG A 87 -18.91 -4.85 -31.12
N THR A 88 -19.27 -3.75 -31.76
CA THR A 88 -18.85 -3.43 -33.14
C THR A 88 -17.36 -3.10 -33.22
N GLN A 89 -16.77 -2.46 -32.20
CA GLN A 89 -15.31 -2.26 -32.11
C GLN A 89 -14.56 -3.60 -32.01
N GLN A 90 -15.05 -4.53 -31.19
CA GLN A 90 -14.47 -5.87 -31.03
C GLN A 90 -14.51 -6.64 -32.35
N LEU A 91 -15.67 -6.64 -33.02
CA LEU A 91 -15.82 -7.25 -34.35
C LEU A 91 -14.85 -6.62 -35.36
N LEU A 92 -14.75 -5.29 -35.38
CA LEU A 92 -13.84 -4.58 -36.28
C LEU A 92 -12.37 -4.97 -36.03
N ALA A 93 -11.95 -5.05 -34.77
CA ALA A 93 -10.61 -5.48 -34.40
C ALA A 93 -10.33 -6.91 -34.84
N GLU A 94 -11.27 -7.83 -34.62
CA GLU A 94 -11.17 -9.25 -35.04
C GLU A 94 -11.07 -9.40 -36.56
N ARG A 95 -11.94 -8.69 -37.30
CA ARG A 95 -11.98 -8.78 -38.77
C ARG A 95 -10.72 -8.18 -39.40
N LEU A 96 -10.27 -7.02 -38.94
CA LEU A 96 -9.05 -6.40 -39.44
C LEU A 96 -7.79 -7.18 -39.03
N ALA A 97 -7.80 -7.82 -37.86
CA ALA A 97 -6.72 -8.74 -37.47
C ALA A 97 -6.66 -9.96 -38.39
N ALA A 98 -7.81 -10.53 -38.76
CA ALA A 98 -7.90 -11.64 -39.72
C ALA A 98 -7.41 -11.25 -41.13
N LEU A 99 -7.48 -9.97 -41.48
CA LEU A 99 -6.91 -9.40 -42.70
C LEU A 99 -5.45 -8.95 -42.53
N HIS A 100 -4.82 -9.30 -41.41
CA HIS A 100 -3.42 -8.98 -41.09
C HIS A 100 -3.11 -7.47 -41.07
N ALA A 101 -4.07 -6.62 -40.70
CA ALA A 101 -3.79 -5.20 -40.45
C ALA A 101 -2.76 -5.06 -39.32
N ALA A 102 -1.74 -4.23 -39.53
CA ALA A 102 -0.67 -4.05 -38.56
C ALA A 102 -1.10 -3.18 -37.38
N ARG A 103 -1.94 -2.16 -37.63
CA ARG A 103 -2.41 -1.22 -36.62
C ARG A 103 -3.81 -0.76 -36.93
N VAL A 104 -4.68 -0.76 -35.94
CA VAL A 104 -6.07 -0.30 -36.08
C VAL A 104 -6.37 0.67 -34.95
N ARG A 105 -6.90 1.84 -35.30
CA ARG A 105 -7.26 2.89 -34.35
C ARG A 105 -8.69 3.34 -34.58
N VAL A 106 -9.41 3.67 -33.52
CA VAL A 106 -10.64 4.45 -33.60
C VAL A 106 -10.29 5.89 -33.24
N LEU A 107 -10.65 6.80 -34.13
CA LEU A 107 -10.55 8.24 -33.95
C LEU A 107 -11.95 8.76 -33.63
N ASP A 108 -12.16 9.20 -32.40
CA ASP A 108 -13.37 9.87 -31.96
C ASP A 108 -13.05 11.25 -31.36
N ASP A 109 -14.08 11.98 -30.96
CA ASP A 109 -13.92 13.32 -30.37
C ASP A 109 -13.23 13.30 -28.99
N VAL A 110 -13.10 12.12 -28.37
CA VAL A 110 -12.49 11.89 -27.04
C VAL A 110 -11.03 11.43 -27.16
N GLY A 111 -10.58 11.03 -28.37
CA GLY A 111 -9.19 10.79 -28.71
C GLY A 111 -8.98 9.57 -29.61
N VAL A 112 -7.86 8.88 -29.37
CA VAL A 112 -7.43 7.72 -30.15
C VAL A 112 -7.51 6.47 -29.28
N VAL A 113 -8.30 5.48 -29.71
CA VAL A 113 -8.39 4.15 -29.08
C VAL A 113 -7.70 3.14 -29.98
N TYR A 114 -6.79 2.32 -29.45
CA TYR A 114 -6.08 1.33 -30.25
C TYR A 114 -6.78 -0.03 -30.17
N LEU A 115 -7.23 -0.54 -31.31
CA LEU A 115 -7.81 -1.87 -31.42
C LEU A 115 -6.77 -2.94 -31.82
N LEU A 116 -5.73 -2.54 -32.57
CA LEU A 116 -4.57 -3.39 -32.90
C LEU A 116 -3.25 -2.60 -32.82
N PRO A 117 -2.16 -3.22 -32.32
CA PRO A 117 -2.13 -4.54 -31.68
C PRO A 117 -2.92 -4.51 -30.37
N ARG A 118 -3.56 -5.63 -30.01
CA ARG A 118 -4.23 -5.77 -28.71
C ARG A 118 -3.25 -5.48 -27.58
N LEU A 119 -3.71 -4.77 -26.56
CA LEU A 119 -2.94 -4.44 -25.37
C LEU A 119 -2.58 -5.71 -24.59
N PHE A 120 -3.52 -6.65 -24.47
CA PHE A 120 -3.30 -7.88 -23.71
C PHE A 120 -3.21 -9.12 -24.60
N ARG A 121 -2.29 -10.01 -24.24
CA ARG A 121 -2.31 -11.42 -24.62
C ARG A 121 -2.43 -12.26 -23.36
N PHE A 122 -3.41 -13.15 -23.35
CA PHE A 122 -3.71 -14.03 -22.22
C PHE A 122 -3.19 -15.44 -22.51
N ALA A 123 -2.50 -16.04 -21.55
CA ALA A 123 -2.13 -17.45 -21.58
C ALA A 123 -2.42 -18.08 -20.22
N SER A 124 -3.12 -19.21 -20.20
CA SER A 124 -3.33 -19.98 -18.97
C SER A 124 -2.07 -20.78 -18.62
N LEU A 125 -1.65 -20.71 -17.37
CA LEU A 125 -0.50 -21.47 -16.85
C LEU A 125 -0.98 -22.75 -16.15
N GLU A 126 -0.10 -23.74 -16.07
CA GLU A 126 -0.38 -25.02 -15.37
C GLU A 126 -0.67 -24.82 -13.88
N SER A 127 -0.16 -23.72 -13.29
CA SER A 127 -0.43 -23.32 -11.90
C SER A 127 -1.86 -22.85 -11.64
N GLY A 128 -2.67 -22.67 -12.70
CA GLY A 128 -3.99 -22.05 -12.63
C GLY A 128 -3.95 -20.50 -12.65
N GLU A 129 -2.77 -19.92 -12.74
CA GLU A 129 -2.59 -18.48 -12.96
C GLU A 129 -2.82 -18.12 -14.43
N VAL A 130 -3.17 -16.85 -14.69
CA VAL A 130 -3.24 -16.32 -16.06
C VAL A 130 -2.05 -15.39 -16.29
N GLU A 131 -1.20 -15.75 -17.24
CA GLU A 131 -0.17 -14.84 -17.73
C GLU A 131 -0.80 -13.79 -18.65
N VAL A 132 -0.49 -12.53 -18.37
CA VAL A 132 -0.93 -11.38 -19.15
C VAL A 132 0.29 -10.66 -19.68
N SER A 133 0.57 -10.85 -20.95
CA SER A 133 1.62 -10.09 -21.65
C SER A 133 1.05 -8.77 -22.14
N VAL A 134 1.73 -7.68 -21.81
CA VAL A 134 1.30 -6.31 -22.15
C VAL A 134 2.08 -5.79 -23.36
N ALA A 135 1.37 -5.40 -24.41
CA ALA A 135 1.92 -4.74 -25.58
C ALA A 135 1.59 -3.23 -25.55
N ALA A 136 2.23 -2.50 -24.64
CA ALA A 136 1.96 -1.08 -24.43
C ALA A 136 2.17 -0.24 -25.71
N ALA A 137 3.16 -0.58 -26.55
CA ALA A 137 3.54 0.20 -27.73
C ALA A 137 3.73 1.69 -27.37
N ASP A 138 3.27 2.63 -28.22
CA ASP A 138 3.41 4.08 -28.02
C ASP A 138 2.28 4.68 -27.14
N ARG A 139 1.61 3.86 -26.31
CA ARG A 139 0.46 4.32 -25.51
C ARG A 139 0.92 5.07 -24.27
N ASP A 140 0.28 6.21 -24.00
CA ASP A 140 0.40 6.90 -22.71
C ASP A 140 -0.47 6.22 -21.62
N THR A 141 -0.32 6.64 -20.37
CA THR A 141 -1.04 6.06 -19.22
C THR A 141 -2.57 6.17 -19.33
N GLU A 142 -3.10 7.23 -19.94
CA GLU A 142 -4.54 7.41 -20.11
C GLU A 142 -5.07 6.48 -21.20
N GLN A 143 -4.33 6.33 -22.30
CA GLN A 143 -4.61 5.36 -23.36
C GLN A 143 -4.55 3.93 -22.82
N LEU A 144 -3.54 3.58 -22.02
CA LEU A 144 -3.43 2.27 -21.37
C LEU A 144 -4.64 1.98 -20.48
N ALA A 145 -5.10 2.94 -19.68
CA ALA A 145 -6.27 2.77 -18.82
C ALA A 145 -7.55 2.53 -19.64
N ARG A 146 -7.77 3.32 -20.70
CA ARG A 146 -8.94 3.21 -21.59
C ARG A 146 -8.95 1.89 -22.34
N ASP A 147 -7.85 1.55 -23.00
CA ASP A 147 -7.71 0.31 -23.77
C ASP A 147 -7.82 -0.92 -22.85
N ALA A 148 -7.26 -0.87 -21.63
CA ALA A 148 -7.40 -1.94 -20.66
C ALA A 148 -8.86 -2.16 -20.24
N ALA A 149 -9.60 -1.09 -19.95
CA ALA A 149 -11.02 -1.19 -19.59
C ALA A 149 -11.88 -1.76 -20.73
N LEU A 150 -11.46 -1.57 -21.99
CA LEU A 150 -12.10 -2.12 -23.17
C LEU A 150 -11.83 -3.63 -23.32
N GLU A 151 -10.55 -4.00 -23.32
CA GLU A 151 -10.12 -5.38 -23.59
C GLU A 151 -10.44 -6.34 -22.45
N LEU A 152 -10.42 -5.88 -21.20
CA LEU A 152 -10.71 -6.75 -20.05
C LEU A 152 -12.16 -7.23 -20.00
N ARG A 153 -13.12 -6.58 -20.66
CA ARG A 153 -14.54 -7.00 -20.65
C ARG A 153 -14.78 -8.41 -21.20
N GLY A 154 -13.88 -8.91 -22.05
CA GLY A 154 -13.91 -10.28 -22.56
C GLY A 154 -12.81 -11.17 -21.98
N ALA A 155 -12.11 -10.74 -20.93
CA ALA A 155 -11.01 -11.49 -20.36
C ALA A 155 -11.51 -12.77 -19.66
N PRO A 156 -10.71 -13.85 -19.67
CA PRO A 156 -11.08 -15.14 -19.09
C PRO A 156 -10.91 -15.17 -17.55
N PHE A 157 -11.20 -14.08 -16.85
CA PHE A 157 -11.00 -13.98 -15.41
C PHE A 157 -12.22 -14.49 -14.64
N GLY A 158 -12.01 -15.51 -13.80
CA GLY A 158 -12.99 -15.97 -12.82
C GLY A 158 -12.79 -15.33 -11.44
N PRO A 159 -13.74 -15.54 -10.50
CA PRO A 159 -13.57 -15.13 -9.11
C PRO A 159 -12.28 -15.73 -8.52
N GLY A 160 -11.45 -14.89 -7.91
CA GLY A 160 -10.21 -15.35 -7.27
C GLY A 160 -9.01 -15.55 -8.21
N THR A 161 -9.12 -15.16 -9.49
CA THR A 161 -8.02 -15.27 -10.46
C THR A 161 -6.76 -14.55 -9.97
N THR A 162 -5.61 -15.21 -10.13
CA THR A 162 -4.28 -14.62 -9.99
C THR A 162 -3.70 -14.37 -11.37
N VAL A 163 -3.25 -13.14 -11.61
CA VAL A 163 -2.64 -12.71 -12.87
C VAL A 163 -1.14 -12.49 -12.68
N ARG A 164 -0.35 -13.05 -13.61
CA ARG A 164 1.08 -12.74 -13.76
C ARG A 164 1.28 -11.79 -14.93
N LEU A 165 1.60 -10.53 -14.64
CA LEU A 165 1.91 -9.49 -15.62
C LEU A 165 3.32 -9.67 -16.17
N VAL A 166 3.46 -9.63 -17.50
CA VAL A 166 4.73 -9.66 -18.22
C VAL A 166 4.84 -8.40 -19.07
N GLY A 167 5.95 -7.67 -18.91
CA GLY A 167 6.32 -6.53 -19.76
C GLY A 167 5.81 -5.16 -19.34
N SER A 168 5.05 -5.03 -18.25
CA SER A 168 4.67 -3.73 -17.69
C SER A 168 4.24 -3.84 -16.22
N ASP A 169 4.59 -2.84 -15.43
CA ASP A 169 4.19 -2.62 -14.04
C ASP A 169 3.32 -1.35 -13.87
N ASP A 170 2.77 -0.82 -14.98
CA ASP A 170 2.03 0.44 -14.99
C ASP A 170 0.83 0.39 -13.99
N PRO A 171 0.76 1.33 -13.03
CA PRO A 171 -0.29 1.34 -12.02
C PRO A 171 -1.72 1.38 -12.58
N ALA A 172 -1.95 1.97 -13.76
CA ALA A 172 -3.26 2.00 -14.40
C ALA A 172 -3.70 0.60 -14.85
N LEU A 173 -2.77 -0.22 -15.35
CA LEU A 173 -3.06 -1.61 -15.74
C LEU A 173 -3.38 -2.46 -14.51
N VAL A 174 -2.58 -2.33 -13.44
CA VAL A 174 -2.83 -3.04 -12.18
C VAL A 174 -4.20 -2.68 -11.61
N ARG A 175 -4.57 -1.39 -11.62
CA ARG A 175 -5.90 -0.92 -11.19
C ARG A 175 -7.01 -1.49 -12.08
N ALA A 176 -6.83 -1.50 -13.40
CA ALA A 176 -7.82 -2.05 -14.33
C ALA A 176 -8.07 -3.54 -14.10
N LEU A 177 -7.00 -4.32 -13.89
CA LEU A 177 -7.10 -5.76 -13.55
C LEU A 177 -7.83 -5.98 -12.21
N ALA A 178 -7.45 -5.24 -11.18
CA ALA A 178 -8.10 -5.33 -9.86
C ALA A 178 -9.60 -4.96 -9.94
N ALA A 179 -9.94 -3.90 -10.67
CA ALA A 179 -11.33 -3.49 -10.88
C ALA A 179 -12.16 -4.53 -11.66
N HIS A 180 -11.50 -5.36 -12.48
CA HIS A 180 -12.12 -6.50 -13.16
C HIS A 180 -12.28 -7.74 -12.26
N GLY A 181 -11.97 -7.66 -10.97
CA GLY A 181 -12.15 -8.75 -10.01
C GLY A 181 -10.98 -9.73 -9.93
N VAL A 182 -9.83 -9.40 -10.52
CA VAL A 182 -8.57 -10.12 -10.30
C VAL A 182 -8.17 -9.97 -8.84
N ARG A 183 -8.02 -11.09 -8.13
CA ARG A 183 -7.70 -11.10 -6.69
C ARG A 183 -6.25 -10.70 -6.44
N ARG A 184 -5.34 -11.20 -7.27
CA ARG A 184 -3.89 -11.00 -7.10
C ARG A 184 -3.25 -10.69 -8.45
N VAL A 185 -2.42 -9.66 -8.47
CA VAL A 185 -1.61 -9.30 -9.64
C VAL A 185 -0.15 -9.34 -9.22
N THR A 186 0.66 -10.14 -9.91
CA THR A 186 2.11 -10.21 -9.71
C THR A 186 2.85 -9.75 -10.96
N LEU A 187 3.98 -9.08 -10.79
CA LEU A 187 4.94 -8.82 -11.85
C LEU A 187 5.84 -10.04 -12.01
N ALA A 188 6.03 -10.50 -13.25
CA ALA A 188 6.93 -11.61 -13.54
C ALA A 188 8.37 -11.32 -13.09
N GLY A 189 8.98 -12.30 -12.43
CA GLY A 189 10.32 -12.25 -11.85
C GLY A 189 10.57 -13.50 -10.99
N ASP A 190 11.82 -13.70 -10.56
CA ASP A 190 12.17 -14.73 -9.56
C ASP A 190 12.94 -14.09 -8.38
N PRO A 191 12.30 -13.87 -7.22
CA PRO A 191 10.88 -14.16 -6.94
C PRO A 191 9.96 -13.11 -7.61
N PRO A 192 8.66 -13.42 -7.80
CA PRO A 192 7.70 -12.47 -8.35
C PRO A 192 7.40 -11.34 -7.36
N VAL A 193 7.04 -10.17 -7.88
CA VAL A 193 6.62 -9.02 -7.06
C VAL A 193 5.10 -8.93 -7.05
N GLN A 194 4.46 -8.96 -5.89
CA GLN A 194 3.01 -8.72 -5.82
C GLN A 194 2.71 -7.22 -5.98
N LEU A 195 1.92 -6.86 -7.00
CA LEU A 195 1.48 -5.48 -7.27
C LEU A 195 0.06 -5.21 -6.73
N HIS A 196 -0.78 -6.26 -6.65
CA HIS A 196 -2.10 -6.20 -6.05
C HIS A 196 -2.41 -7.48 -5.25
N PRO A 197 -2.95 -7.37 -4.02
CA PRO A 197 -3.03 -6.15 -3.25
C PRO A 197 -1.64 -5.60 -2.87
N ARG A 198 -1.57 -4.28 -2.66
CA ARG A 198 -0.37 -3.59 -2.22
C ARG A 198 0.00 -3.96 -0.78
N LEU A 199 1.29 -3.97 -0.47
CA LEU A 199 1.80 -4.22 0.88
C LEU A 199 1.45 -3.02 1.76
N PHE A 200 1.79 -1.82 1.30
CA PHE A 200 1.51 -0.57 2.01
C PHE A 200 0.11 -0.07 1.63
N ARG A 201 -0.83 -0.20 2.57
CA ARG A 201 -2.24 0.16 2.37
C ARG A 201 -2.47 1.65 2.49
N GLU A 202 -1.76 2.30 3.41
CA GLU A 202 -2.00 3.68 3.76
C GLU A 202 -0.71 4.38 4.18
N VAL A 203 -0.60 5.65 3.77
CA VAL A 203 0.43 6.58 4.23
C VAL A 203 -0.30 7.86 4.59
N GLN A 204 -0.43 8.14 5.89
CA GLN A 204 -1.07 9.35 6.41
C GLN A 204 0.03 10.34 6.83
N CYS A 205 -0.10 11.58 6.35
CA CYS A 205 0.85 12.65 6.62
C CYS A 205 0.14 13.82 7.31
N GLU A 206 -0.12 13.73 8.62
CA GLU A 206 -0.86 14.76 9.37
C GLU A 206 -0.01 15.36 10.49
N GLY A 207 0.38 16.63 10.32
CA GLY A 207 1.14 17.36 11.34
C GLY A 207 2.51 16.73 11.61
N GLU A 208 2.84 16.56 12.89
CA GLU A 208 4.13 16.02 13.36
C GLU A 208 4.15 14.49 13.52
N GLU A 209 3.03 13.81 13.26
CA GLU A 209 2.94 12.35 13.26
C GLU A 209 2.59 11.84 11.85
N ARG A 210 3.25 10.75 11.42
CA ARG A 210 2.96 10.08 10.15
C ARG A 210 2.73 8.61 10.39
N THR A 211 1.75 8.04 9.70
CA THR A 211 1.40 6.63 9.84
C THR A 211 1.66 5.89 8.54
N VAL A 212 2.38 4.78 8.60
CA VAL A 212 2.60 3.85 7.49
C VAL A 212 1.98 2.51 7.86
N SER A 213 0.97 2.07 7.11
CA SER A 213 0.26 0.81 7.36
C SER A 213 0.61 -0.25 6.33
N ALA A 214 1.12 -1.39 6.80
CA ALA A 214 1.49 -2.53 5.99
C ALA A 214 0.70 -3.79 6.36
N ALA A 215 0.23 -4.52 5.33
CA ALA A 215 -0.55 -5.74 5.46
C ALA A 215 0.03 -6.85 4.57
N PRO A 216 1.04 -7.60 5.05
CA PRO A 216 1.63 -8.70 4.29
C PRO A 216 0.63 -9.86 4.13
N GLU A 217 0.50 -10.40 2.92
CA GLU A 217 -0.42 -11.50 2.56
C GLU A 217 0.28 -12.66 1.81
N ALA A 218 1.58 -12.54 1.57
CA ALA A 218 2.40 -13.50 0.84
C ALA A 218 3.48 -14.09 1.74
N ASP A 219 4.24 -15.05 1.24
CA ASP A 219 5.40 -15.59 1.93
C ASP A 219 6.52 -14.54 2.08
N ASP A 220 7.42 -14.75 3.05
CA ASP A 220 8.49 -13.81 3.39
C ASP A 220 9.34 -13.35 2.19
N ARG A 221 9.62 -14.24 1.23
CA ARG A 221 10.47 -13.92 0.08
C ARG A 221 9.74 -12.97 -0.86
N THR A 222 8.47 -13.22 -1.13
CA THR A 222 7.60 -12.34 -1.94
C THR A 222 7.39 -10.99 -1.24
N VAL A 223 7.14 -10.99 0.07
CA VAL A 223 6.94 -9.75 0.86
C VAL A 223 8.20 -8.90 0.84
N LEU A 224 9.39 -9.49 0.98
CA LEU A 224 10.66 -8.77 0.89
C LEU A 224 10.83 -8.07 -0.46
N THR A 225 10.53 -8.74 -1.58
CA THR A 225 10.59 -8.08 -2.89
C THR A 225 9.52 -7.01 -3.08
N GLN A 226 8.36 -7.18 -2.47
CA GLN A 226 7.32 -6.16 -2.46
C GLN A 226 7.73 -4.93 -1.64
N VAL A 227 8.41 -5.12 -0.51
CA VAL A 227 9.06 -4.02 0.24
C VAL A 227 10.03 -3.28 -0.66
N ASP A 228 10.93 -3.97 -1.33
CA ASP A 228 11.94 -3.34 -2.19
C ASP A 228 11.34 -2.54 -3.34
N TYR A 229 10.22 -3.03 -3.88
CA TYR A 229 9.50 -2.37 -4.96
C TYR A 229 8.69 -1.15 -4.47
N GLU A 230 7.90 -1.29 -3.39
CA GLU A 230 6.96 -0.25 -2.97
C GLU A 230 7.54 0.80 -2.02
N LEU A 231 8.54 0.44 -1.20
CA LEU A 231 9.08 1.31 -0.16
C LEU A 231 9.67 2.62 -0.70
N PRO A 232 10.39 2.68 -1.83
CA PRO A 232 10.87 3.95 -2.38
C PRO A 232 9.75 4.98 -2.58
N GLY A 233 8.61 4.57 -3.17
CA GLY A 233 7.46 5.45 -3.36
C GLY A 233 6.69 5.75 -2.06
N VAL A 234 6.82 4.92 -1.02
CA VAL A 234 6.36 5.26 0.33
C VAL A 234 7.23 6.37 0.93
N MET A 235 8.56 6.24 0.83
CA MET A 235 9.50 7.23 1.35
C MET A 235 9.34 8.59 0.65
N GLU A 236 9.13 8.59 -0.67
CA GLU A 236 8.85 9.82 -1.43
C GLU A 236 7.57 10.51 -0.95
N ARG A 237 6.49 9.75 -0.73
CA ARG A 237 5.22 10.29 -0.19
C ARG A 237 5.34 10.80 1.24
N LEU A 238 6.20 10.20 2.06
CA LEU A 238 6.51 10.73 3.37
C LEU A 238 7.22 12.09 3.23
N GLY A 239 8.15 12.25 2.29
CA GLY A 239 8.92 13.49 2.13
C GLY A 239 9.95 13.67 3.26
N ASP A 240 10.27 14.91 3.63
CA ASP A 240 11.20 15.18 4.73
C ASP A 240 10.57 14.75 6.06
N VAL A 241 11.23 13.82 6.76
CA VAL A 241 10.80 13.24 8.04
C VAL A 241 11.58 13.80 9.23
N SER A 242 12.51 14.74 9.01
CA SER A 242 13.26 15.37 10.10
C SER A 242 12.30 16.00 11.13
N GLY A 243 12.47 15.64 12.41
CA GLY A 243 11.59 16.12 13.49
C GLY A 243 10.23 15.41 13.61
N VAL A 244 9.90 14.50 12.70
CA VAL A 244 8.58 13.82 12.65
C VAL A 244 8.62 12.49 13.41
N ALA A 245 7.50 12.13 14.06
CA ALA A 245 7.30 10.80 14.60
C ALA A 245 6.59 9.90 13.57
N ILE A 246 7.15 8.71 13.31
CA ILE A 246 6.59 7.75 12.35
C ILE A 246 6.04 6.54 13.10
N ASP A 247 4.76 6.25 12.93
CA ASP A 247 4.09 5.06 13.42
C ASP A 247 3.98 4.02 12.27
N LEU A 248 4.65 2.88 12.41
CA LEU A 248 4.55 1.74 11.51
C LEU A 248 3.53 0.75 12.04
N VAL A 249 2.39 0.63 11.36
CA VAL A 249 1.38 -0.40 11.65
C VAL A 249 1.71 -1.63 10.81
N TRP A 250 2.02 -2.75 11.46
CA TRP A 250 2.37 -4.01 10.78
C TRP A 250 1.45 -5.12 11.26
N SER A 251 0.54 -5.59 10.40
CA SER A 251 -0.51 -6.53 10.82
C SER A 251 -0.03 -7.96 11.08
N ALA A 252 1.19 -8.33 10.70
CA ALA A 252 1.73 -9.66 10.99
C ALA A 252 2.18 -9.77 12.45
N ALA A 253 1.76 -10.85 13.11
CA ALA A 253 2.06 -11.12 14.52
C ALA A 253 3.51 -11.53 14.79
N ASP A 254 4.30 -11.85 13.76
CA ASP A 254 5.64 -12.40 13.95
C ASP A 254 6.67 -11.30 14.29
N PRO A 255 7.32 -11.36 15.47
CA PRO A 255 8.38 -10.44 15.84
C PRO A 255 9.69 -10.63 15.06
N THR A 256 9.85 -11.71 14.29
CA THR A 256 11.07 -12.03 13.52
C THR A 256 11.00 -11.68 12.02
N ASP A 257 9.95 -10.96 11.63
CA ASP A 257 9.71 -10.56 10.24
C ASP A 257 10.87 -9.70 9.67
N ARG A 258 11.63 -10.30 8.76
CA ARG A 258 12.77 -9.67 8.06
C ARG A 258 12.33 -8.49 7.20
N ALA A 259 11.14 -8.55 6.60
CA ALA A 259 10.61 -7.48 5.77
C ALA A 259 10.28 -6.25 6.63
N ARG A 260 9.67 -6.48 7.80
CA ARG A 260 9.43 -5.42 8.78
C ARG A 260 10.72 -4.76 9.24
N ALA A 261 11.75 -5.54 9.58
CA ALA A 261 13.06 -5.02 9.98
C ALA A 261 13.66 -4.11 8.90
N ARG A 262 13.61 -4.55 7.63
CA ARG A 262 14.10 -3.76 6.49
C ARG A 262 13.35 -2.42 6.32
N VAL A 263 12.03 -2.40 6.53
CA VAL A 263 11.25 -1.15 6.52
C VAL A 263 11.66 -0.25 7.67
N VAL A 264 11.80 -0.78 8.88
CA VAL A 264 12.25 -0.03 10.06
C VAL A 264 13.63 0.58 9.83
N ASP A 265 14.59 -0.20 9.33
CA ASP A 265 15.95 0.29 9.04
C ASP A 265 15.92 1.46 8.04
N ARG A 266 15.07 1.36 7.01
CA ARG A 266 14.94 2.42 6.02
C ARG A 266 14.29 3.68 6.58
N LEU A 267 13.29 3.53 7.45
CA LEU A 267 12.67 4.65 8.15
C LEU A 267 13.66 5.33 9.09
N ILE A 268 14.44 4.57 9.86
CA ILE A 268 15.49 5.11 10.74
C ILE A 268 16.55 5.85 9.94
N ALA A 269 17.02 5.27 8.83
CA ALA A 269 18.02 5.89 7.97
C ALA A 269 17.56 7.23 7.36
N ALA A 270 16.24 7.48 7.28
CA ALA A 270 15.70 8.76 6.83
C ALA A 270 15.77 9.87 7.89
N GLY A 271 16.16 9.55 9.14
CA GLY A 271 16.38 10.53 10.21
C GLY A 271 15.13 11.13 10.87
N PRO A 272 14.05 10.38 11.15
CA PRO A 272 12.90 10.89 11.90
C PRO A 272 13.26 11.19 13.36
N ALA A 273 12.43 11.98 14.04
CA ALA A 273 12.57 12.16 15.49
C ALA A 273 12.30 10.87 16.26
N LYS A 274 11.29 10.09 15.81
CA LYS A 274 10.89 8.82 16.42
C LYS A 274 10.39 7.83 15.38
N VAL A 275 10.64 6.55 15.60
CA VAL A 275 9.93 5.45 14.90
C VAL A 275 9.27 4.58 15.96
N ARG A 276 7.97 4.32 15.82
CA ARG A 276 7.20 3.44 16.70
C ARG A 276 6.57 2.32 15.89
N LEU A 277 6.52 1.12 16.45
CA LEU A 277 5.72 0.02 15.93
C LEU A 277 4.37 0.01 16.64
N VAL A 278 3.30 -0.07 15.86
CA VAL A 278 1.95 -0.24 16.37
C VAL A 278 1.55 -1.70 16.22
N ASP A 279 1.23 -2.35 17.33
CA ASP A 279 0.76 -3.74 17.32
C ASP A 279 -0.72 -3.85 16.89
N GLY A 280 -1.19 -5.07 16.65
CA GLY A 280 -2.60 -5.33 16.29
C GLY A 280 -3.63 -4.95 17.36
N ARG A 281 -3.20 -4.44 18.53
CA ARG A 281 -4.05 -3.92 19.61
C ARG A 281 -3.95 -2.39 19.73
N GLY A 282 -3.23 -1.73 18.82
CA GLY A 282 -3.03 -0.29 18.82
C GLY A 282 -1.98 0.21 19.82
N ARG A 283 -1.23 -0.68 20.48
CA ARG A 283 -0.15 -0.27 21.40
C ARG A 283 1.05 0.17 20.59
N ARG A 284 1.61 1.33 20.94
CA ARG A 284 2.78 1.91 20.30
C ARG A 284 4.03 1.55 21.09
N LYS A 285 4.99 0.86 20.46
CA LYS A 285 6.32 0.59 21.01
C LYS A 285 7.35 1.42 20.24
N GLN A 286 8.06 2.32 20.93
CA GLN A 286 9.14 3.08 20.29
C GLN A 286 10.33 2.15 19.97
N ILE A 287 10.79 2.21 18.72
CA ILE A 287 11.98 1.50 18.23
C ILE A 287 13.16 2.46 18.06
N PHE A 288 12.88 3.70 17.64
CA PHE A 288 13.91 4.73 17.43
C PHE A 288 13.52 6.07 18.08
N PRO A 289 14.46 6.79 18.71
CA PRO A 289 15.76 6.27 19.16
C PRO A 289 15.57 5.07 20.09
N GLU A 290 16.54 4.16 20.10
CA GLU A 290 16.50 2.97 20.95
C GLU A 290 16.30 3.42 22.40
N VAL A 291 15.24 2.91 23.03
CA VAL A 291 14.97 3.19 24.44
C VAL A 291 15.90 2.31 25.26
N ILE A 292 17.07 2.84 25.61
CA ILE A 292 17.96 2.18 26.56
C ILE A 292 17.28 2.23 27.93
N ARG A 293 16.61 1.13 28.31
CA ARG A 293 16.01 0.99 29.65
C ARG A 293 17.13 1.05 30.69
N ARG A 294 17.02 2.01 31.61
CA ARG A 294 17.86 2.08 32.80
C ARG A 294 17.06 1.52 33.97
N HIS A 295 17.13 0.19 34.15
CA HIS A 295 16.40 -0.54 35.21
C HIS A 295 16.57 0.12 36.59
N VAL A 296 17.76 0.65 36.86
CA VAL A 296 18.02 1.52 38.00
C VAL A 296 18.79 2.75 37.52
N GLU A 297 18.33 3.94 37.91
CA GLU A 297 18.91 5.22 37.50
C GLU A 297 19.04 6.18 38.68
N VAL A 298 20.19 6.86 38.77
CA VAL A 298 20.35 7.97 39.71
C VAL A 298 19.76 9.23 39.09
N LEU A 299 18.57 9.60 39.55
CA LEU A 299 17.81 10.77 39.07
C LEU A 299 18.31 12.08 39.68
N GLY A 300 18.97 12.02 40.83
CA GLY A 300 19.47 13.21 41.52
C GLY A 300 20.51 12.88 42.59
N ARG A 301 21.38 13.85 42.88
CA ARG A 301 22.39 13.76 43.94
C ARG A 301 22.42 15.04 44.74
N ARG A 302 22.49 14.93 46.06
CA ARG A 302 22.78 16.07 46.95
C ARG A 302 23.95 15.70 47.84
N THR A 303 25.13 16.20 47.49
CA THR A 303 26.39 15.89 48.17
C THR A 303 26.76 16.89 49.27
N THR A 304 26.06 18.04 49.32
CA THR A 304 26.35 19.14 50.26
C THR A 304 25.64 19.00 51.61
N SER A 305 24.80 17.99 51.80
CA SER A 305 24.19 17.68 53.09
C SER A 305 25.17 16.91 53.98
N ALA A 306 25.04 17.06 55.31
CA ALA A 306 25.87 16.35 56.29
C ALA A 306 25.90 14.82 56.07
N LEU A 307 24.85 14.28 55.46
CA LEU A 307 24.83 12.95 54.86
C LEU A 307 24.39 13.08 53.41
N PRO A 308 25.16 12.54 52.44
CA PRO A 308 24.82 12.70 51.05
C PRO A 308 23.56 11.88 50.70
N MET A 309 22.75 12.45 49.81
CA MET A 309 21.46 11.87 49.40
C MET A 309 21.47 11.55 47.92
N LEU A 310 20.88 10.41 47.56
CA LEU A 310 20.68 9.97 46.18
C LEU A 310 19.20 9.73 45.93
N LEU A 311 18.68 10.29 44.84
CA LEU A 311 17.37 9.95 44.30
C LEU A 311 17.54 8.84 43.27
N LEU A 312 16.93 7.69 43.51
CA LEU A 312 17.03 6.50 42.70
C LEU A 312 15.67 6.19 42.07
N GLY A 313 15.64 6.09 40.75
CA GLY A 313 14.51 5.59 39.99
C GLY A 313 14.69 4.12 39.66
N VAL A 314 13.73 3.29 40.04
CA VAL A 314 13.73 1.85 39.78
C VAL A 314 12.56 1.51 38.86
N ASP A 315 12.86 0.85 37.74
CA ASP A 315 11.84 0.34 36.83
C ASP A 315 11.05 -0.78 37.52
N THR A 316 9.74 -0.85 37.26
CA THR A 316 8.85 -1.86 37.84
C THR A 316 8.84 -3.17 37.06
N GLU A 317 9.42 -3.16 35.85
CA GLU A 317 9.62 -4.36 35.05
C GLU A 317 10.99 -5.02 35.33
N GLU A 318 11.08 -6.32 35.06
CA GLU A 318 12.36 -7.08 35.04
C GLU A 318 13.13 -7.04 36.38
N ALA A 319 12.50 -7.60 37.43
CA ALA A 319 13.04 -7.61 38.80
C ALA A 319 14.49 -8.12 38.89
N ASP A 320 14.86 -9.15 38.15
CA ASP A 320 16.21 -9.73 38.19
C ASP A 320 17.27 -8.72 37.70
N GLU A 321 16.97 -7.97 36.63
CA GLU A 321 17.86 -6.92 36.09
C GLU A 321 17.97 -5.73 37.06
N VAL A 322 16.86 -5.36 37.71
CA VAL A 322 16.85 -4.35 38.77
C VAL A 322 17.80 -4.76 39.90
N MET A 323 17.69 -5.99 40.40
CA MET A 323 18.52 -6.48 41.51
C MET A 323 19.99 -6.58 41.11
N ALA A 324 20.30 -7.13 39.94
CA ALA A 324 21.66 -7.18 39.41
C ALA A 324 22.28 -5.78 39.29
N LYS A 325 21.47 -4.79 38.89
CA LYS A 325 21.93 -3.39 38.80
C LYS A 325 22.14 -2.75 40.17
N LEU A 326 21.28 -3.01 41.15
CA LEU A 326 21.47 -2.56 42.53
C LEU A 326 22.76 -3.13 43.13
N ASP A 327 23.05 -4.39 42.87
CA ASP A 327 24.29 -5.06 43.30
C ASP A 327 25.52 -4.40 42.67
N ALA A 328 25.48 -4.14 41.37
CA ALA A 328 26.56 -3.43 40.68
C ALA A 328 26.75 -1.99 41.20
N MET A 329 25.72 -1.39 41.78
CA MET A 329 25.75 -0.04 42.38
C MET A 329 26.05 -0.03 43.87
N ALA A 330 26.24 -1.18 44.53
CA ALA A 330 26.30 -1.30 45.99
C ALA A 330 27.34 -0.37 46.62
N ASP A 331 28.53 -0.25 46.02
CA ASP A 331 29.59 0.62 46.54
C ASP A 331 29.24 2.10 46.46
N GLN A 332 28.51 2.51 45.43
CA GLN A 332 28.03 3.90 45.27
C GLN A 332 26.89 4.23 46.25
N LEU A 333 26.03 3.25 46.55
CA LEU A 333 24.87 3.41 47.42
C LEU A 333 25.25 3.33 48.91
N ARG A 334 26.40 2.72 49.24
CA ARG A 334 26.82 2.49 50.61
C ARG A 334 26.97 3.80 51.38
N GLY A 335 26.35 3.85 52.56
CA GLY A 335 26.44 5.00 53.46
C GLY A 335 25.57 6.21 53.05
N GLN A 336 24.81 6.12 51.96
CA GLN A 336 23.97 7.21 51.45
C GLN A 336 22.55 7.16 52.05
N ARG A 337 21.85 8.30 52.04
CA ARG A 337 20.38 8.35 52.19
C ARG A 337 19.75 8.19 50.81
N ILE A 338 18.94 7.16 50.61
CA ILE A 338 18.32 6.85 49.33
C ILE A 338 16.86 7.30 49.34
N LEU A 339 16.51 8.18 48.41
CA LEU A 339 15.13 8.53 48.06
C LEU A 339 14.75 7.62 46.87
N LEU A 340 13.78 6.73 47.05
CA LEU A 340 13.42 5.70 46.07
C LEU A 340 12.09 6.04 45.39
N VAL A 341 12.08 6.07 44.06
CA VAL A 341 10.87 6.14 43.24
C VAL A 341 10.78 4.90 42.34
N PHE A 342 9.58 4.33 42.20
CA PHE A 342 9.31 3.27 41.23
C PHE A 342 8.71 3.88 39.96
N ARG A 343 9.05 3.32 38.79
CA ARG A 343 8.64 3.83 37.48
C ARG A 343 7.95 2.74 36.65
N ASP A 344 6.86 3.08 35.96
CA ASP A 344 6.24 2.19 34.98
C ASP A 344 6.98 2.17 33.62
N ASP A 345 6.46 1.40 32.67
CA ASP A 345 6.96 1.27 31.29
C ASP A 345 7.01 2.62 30.53
N ALA A 346 6.19 3.58 30.95
CA ALA A 346 6.16 4.96 30.44
C ALA A 346 7.05 5.92 31.26
N LEU A 347 7.90 5.40 32.16
CA LEU A 347 8.78 6.12 33.07
C LEU A 347 8.06 7.04 34.08
N ARG A 348 6.77 6.80 34.33
CA ARG A 348 5.97 7.58 35.29
C ARG A 348 6.17 7.04 36.70
N GLU A 349 6.26 7.94 37.67
CA GLU A 349 6.38 7.56 39.08
C GLU A 349 5.09 6.91 39.57
N VAL A 350 5.21 5.68 40.08
CA VAL A 350 4.10 4.87 40.56
C VAL A 350 4.32 4.45 42.01
N ALA A 351 3.21 4.31 42.75
CA ALA A 351 3.23 3.67 44.07
C ALA A 351 3.05 2.17 43.89
N LEU A 352 4.03 1.39 44.36
CA LEU A 352 3.84 -0.04 44.53
C LEU A 352 3.14 -0.34 45.87
N PRO A 353 2.28 -1.39 45.92
CA PRO A 353 1.78 -1.93 47.18
C PRO A 353 2.92 -2.36 48.10
N ALA A 354 2.75 -2.22 49.43
CA ALA A 354 3.80 -2.52 50.39
C ALA A 354 4.26 -3.99 50.38
N ASP A 355 3.40 -4.89 49.93
CA ASP A 355 3.63 -6.33 49.76
C ASP A 355 4.09 -6.72 48.34
N HIS A 356 4.30 -5.74 47.45
CA HIS A 356 4.74 -6.01 46.09
C HIS A 356 6.13 -6.66 46.09
N PRO A 357 6.34 -7.83 45.45
CA PRO A 357 7.60 -8.59 45.54
C PRO A 357 8.85 -7.80 45.18
N LEU A 358 8.79 -7.01 44.09
CA LEU A 358 9.89 -6.14 43.69
C LEU A 358 10.20 -5.08 44.75
N GLN A 359 9.17 -4.47 45.34
CA GLN A 359 9.38 -3.45 46.37
C GLN A 359 10.05 -4.08 47.59
N CYS A 360 9.56 -5.24 48.05
CA CYS A 360 10.17 -5.96 49.16
C CYS A 360 11.65 -6.28 48.89
N ALA A 361 11.98 -6.84 47.72
CA ALA A 361 13.34 -7.19 47.36
C ALA A 361 14.28 -5.97 47.27
N VAL A 362 13.82 -4.88 46.64
CA VAL A 362 14.58 -3.63 46.53
C VAL A 362 14.81 -3.01 47.90
N LEU A 363 13.79 -3.00 48.77
CA LEU A 363 13.90 -2.42 50.11
C LEU A 363 14.78 -3.23 51.03
N GLU A 364 14.68 -4.56 50.99
CA GLU A 364 15.58 -5.46 51.71
C GLU A 364 17.03 -5.18 51.32
N ARG A 365 17.31 -5.17 50.00
CA ARG A 365 18.66 -4.96 49.50
C ARG A 365 19.21 -3.57 49.79
N LEU A 366 18.41 -2.51 49.59
CA LEU A 366 18.82 -1.16 49.93
C LEU A 366 18.98 -0.98 51.45
N GLY A 367 18.18 -1.65 52.28
CA GLY A 367 18.29 -1.63 53.74
C GLY A 367 19.59 -2.24 54.27
N GLU A 368 20.20 -3.16 53.52
CA GLU A 368 21.53 -3.71 53.82
C GLU A 368 22.67 -2.72 53.51
N ILE A 369 22.51 -1.90 52.46
CA ILE A 369 23.60 -1.10 51.88
C ILE A 369 23.54 0.37 52.34
N ALA A 370 22.36 0.98 52.29
CA ALA A 370 22.14 2.40 52.55
C ALA A 370 22.10 2.71 54.06
N THR A 371 22.32 3.98 54.40
CA THR A 371 22.16 4.48 55.77
C THR A 371 20.69 4.68 56.12
N ALA A 372 19.90 5.13 55.14
CA ALA A 372 18.44 5.20 55.22
C ALA A 372 17.82 5.07 53.83
N VAL A 373 16.62 4.53 53.75
CA VAL A 373 15.81 4.37 52.53
C VAL A 373 14.46 5.01 52.79
N LEU A 374 14.09 5.93 51.90
CA LEU A 374 12.82 6.62 51.94
C LEU A 374 12.08 6.37 50.63
N VAL A 375 10.85 5.90 50.69
CA VAL A 375 10.04 5.56 49.50
C VAL A 375 9.12 6.70 49.17
N PHE A 376 9.07 7.06 47.90
CA PHE A 376 8.13 8.06 47.40
C PHE A 376 6.70 7.55 47.52
N ARG A 377 5.85 8.37 48.13
CA ARG A 377 4.41 8.18 48.24
C ARG A 377 3.73 9.28 47.41
N PRO A 378 3.38 9.01 46.15
CA PRO A 378 2.55 9.93 45.38
C PRO A 378 1.19 10.07 46.06
N GLU A 379 0.65 11.27 46.13
CA GLU A 379 -0.57 11.54 46.88
C GLU A 379 -1.80 11.85 46.04
N VAL A 380 -2.94 11.52 46.66
CA VAL A 380 -4.31 11.85 46.25
C VAL A 380 -4.91 12.96 47.17
N VAL A 381 -4.35 13.22 48.37
CA VAL A 381 -4.98 14.12 49.38
C VAL A 381 -4.01 15.07 50.14
N ILE A 382 -2.72 14.76 50.27
CA ILE A 382 -1.71 15.57 50.97
C ILE A 382 -0.63 16.01 49.92
N PRO A 383 0.40 16.83 50.23
CA PRO A 383 1.53 17.07 49.32
C PRO A 383 2.56 15.93 49.28
N ALA A 384 2.83 15.41 48.07
CA ALA A 384 3.68 14.25 47.81
C ALA A 384 4.94 14.22 48.70
N CYS A 385 5.21 13.04 49.28
CA CYS A 385 6.20 12.89 50.33
C CYS A 385 7.06 11.65 50.15
N PHE A 386 8.15 11.60 50.93
CA PHE A 386 8.99 10.42 51.10
C PHE A 386 8.80 9.88 52.51
N GLU A 387 8.48 8.60 52.62
CA GLU A 387 8.30 7.89 53.88
C GLU A 387 9.56 7.08 54.21
N VAL A 388 10.11 7.25 55.41
CA VAL A 388 11.26 6.46 55.90
C VAL A 388 10.83 5.01 56.14
N VAL A 389 11.35 4.07 55.35
CA VAL A 389 11.01 2.64 55.45
C VAL A 389 12.15 1.78 56.00
N ALA A 390 13.39 2.27 55.92
CA ALA A 390 14.55 1.67 56.55
C ALA A 390 15.53 2.78 56.98
N THR A 391 16.14 2.65 58.15
CA THR A 391 17.08 3.66 58.68
C THR A 391 17.98 3.04 59.73
N ARG A 392 19.26 3.44 59.74
CA ARG A 392 20.22 3.17 60.83
C ARG A 392 20.52 4.44 61.62
N GLN A 393 19.70 5.47 61.45
CA GLN A 393 19.91 6.78 62.04
C GLN A 393 18.86 7.10 63.08
N ASP A 394 19.32 7.59 64.23
CA ASP A 394 18.44 7.96 65.33
C ASP A 394 17.63 9.24 65.03
N ASP A 395 18.13 10.11 64.13
CA ASP A 395 17.48 11.38 63.73
C ASP A 395 16.39 11.23 62.66
N LEU A 396 16.19 10.01 62.13
CA LEU A 396 15.21 9.70 61.09
C LEU A 396 14.37 8.47 61.49
N PRO A 397 13.31 8.63 62.29
CA PRO A 397 12.49 7.51 62.72
C PRO A 397 11.73 6.85 61.57
N LEU A 398 11.54 5.53 61.67
CA LEU A 398 10.71 4.76 60.74
C LEU A 398 9.28 5.32 60.66
N GLY A 399 8.72 5.37 59.45
CA GLY A 399 7.40 5.93 59.17
C GLY A 399 7.35 7.46 59.11
N GLN A 400 8.46 8.16 59.40
CA GLN A 400 8.49 9.62 59.24
C GLN A 400 8.26 9.98 57.77
N ARG A 401 7.37 10.95 57.54
CA ARG A 401 7.10 11.50 56.22
C ARG A 401 7.80 12.85 56.06
N LEU A 402 8.62 12.95 55.04
CA LEU A 402 9.35 14.15 54.67
C LEU A 402 8.78 14.69 53.36
N ARG A 403 8.66 16.01 53.26
CA ARG A 403 8.25 16.66 52.02
C ARG A 403 9.21 16.28 50.88
N ASP A 404 8.67 16.07 49.69
CA ASP A 404 9.48 15.82 48.50
C ASP A 404 10.52 16.94 48.30
N PRO A 405 11.84 16.66 48.43
CA PRO A 405 12.88 17.67 48.33
C PRO A 405 13.08 18.20 46.90
N ARG A 406 12.37 17.64 45.91
CA ARG A 406 12.33 18.13 44.53
C ARG A 406 11.37 19.32 44.35
N ARG A 407 10.56 19.64 45.36
CA ARG A 407 9.53 20.69 45.38
C ARG A 407 9.66 21.57 46.62
#